data_AF-A0A8T4TUX5-F1
#
_entry.id   AF-A0A8T4TUX5-F1
#
_cell.length_a   1.000
_cell.length_b   1.000
_cell.length_c   1.000
_cell.angle_alpha   90.00
_cell.angle_beta   90.00
_cell.angle_gamma   90.00
#
_symmetry.space_group_name_H-M   'P 1'
#
loop_
_entity.id
_entity.type
_entity.pdbx_description
1 polymer ?
#
loop_
_entity_poly.entity_id
_entity_poly.type
_entity_poly.pdbx_seq_one_letter_code
_entity_poly.pdbx_strand_id
1 'polypeptide(L)'
;MKNGRHLQGKGEVDYDYKNDILFFKVFEREYSRSMEINNIVLDLDKENFIVGIQILEASEFLNTSKSNLLKVPKWAFQASINEGEIEVRLEFQILVRNKLIEKNPIIMQPTMGYLPNSTLTCEMGSSF
;
A
#
# COMPACT_ATOMS: atom_id res chain seq x y z
N MET A 1 22.82 15.85 0.47
CA MET A 1 22.05 15.64 -0.78
C MET A 1 21.25 14.36 -0.57
N LYS A 2 19.91 14.42 -0.60
CA LYS A 2 19.05 13.25 -0.41
C LYS A 2 19.09 12.38 -1.67
N ASN A 3 19.96 11.38 -1.72
CA ASN A 3 20.01 10.38 -2.79
C ASN A 3 18.90 9.33 -2.62
N GLY A 4 17.64 9.78 -2.55
CA GLY A 4 16.48 8.89 -2.54
C GLY A 4 15.99 8.66 -3.97
N ARG A 5 15.72 7.41 -4.35
CA ARG A 5 15.10 7.12 -5.66
C ARG A 5 13.61 7.40 -5.57
N HIS A 6 13.02 8.09 -6.55
CA HIS A 6 11.59 8.39 -6.59
C HIS A 6 10.96 7.84 -7.86
N LEU A 7 9.83 7.14 -7.74
CA LEU A 7 9.10 6.58 -8.88
C LEU A 7 7.60 6.81 -8.74
N GLN A 8 6.95 7.21 -9.82
CA GLN A 8 5.50 7.32 -9.93
C GLN A 8 4.98 6.17 -10.80
N GLY A 9 3.91 5.49 -10.38
CA GLY A 9 3.34 4.34 -11.09
C GLY A 9 1.82 4.33 -11.10
N LYS A 10 1.27 3.37 -11.84
CA LYS A 10 -0.15 2.98 -11.81
C LYS A 10 -0.26 1.62 -11.12
N GLY A 11 -1.44 1.27 -10.64
CA GLY A 11 -1.65 -0.02 -9.99
C GLY A 11 -3.11 -0.43 -9.87
N GLU A 12 -3.33 -1.42 -9.03
CA GLU A 12 -4.64 -1.96 -8.66
C GLU A 12 -4.80 -2.06 -7.15
N VAL A 13 -6.07 -2.07 -6.72
CA VAL A 13 -6.50 -2.39 -5.36
C VAL A 13 -7.53 -3.50 -5.46
N ASP A 14 -7.46 -4.48 -4.58
CA ASP A 14 -8.46 -5.53 -4.48
C ASP A 14 -8.53 -6.07 -3.04
N TYR A 15 -9.63 -6.74 -2.73
CA TYR A 15 -9.97 -7.16 -1.38
C TYR A 15 -10.49 -8.60 -1.35
N ASP A 16 -9.75 -9.48 -0.67
CA ASP A 16 -10.18 -10.84 -0.38
C ASP A 16 -11.13 -10.85 0.83
N TYR A 17 -12.43 -10.93 0.55
CA TYR A 17 -13.46 -10.97 1.58
C TYR A 17 -13.35 -12.19 2.52
N LYS A 18 -12.91 -13.34 2.00
CA LYS A 18 -12.85 -14.60 2.76
C LYS A 18 -11.72 -14.55 3.77
N ASN A 19 -10.56 -14.06 3.34
CA ASN A 19 -9.36 -14.00 4.18
C ASN A 19 -9.17 -12.65 4.90
N ASP A 20 -10.02 -11.66 4.60
CA ASP A 20 -9.92 -10.28 5.14
C ASP A 20 -8.59 -9.59 4.83
N ILE A 21 -8.20 -9.64 3.55
CA ILE A 21 -6.93 -9.09 3.07
C ILE A 21 -7.22 -7.99 2.06
N LEU A 22 -6.80 -6.76 2.37
CA LEU A 22 -6.81 -5.64 1.43
C LEU A 22 -5.42 -5.48 0.83
N PHE A 23 -5.29 -5.52 -0.49
CA PHE A 23 -4.00 -5.36 -1.12
C PHE A 23 -3.99 -4.24 -2.18
N PHE A 24 -2.85 -3.57 -2.24
CA PHE A 24 -2.53 -2.56 -3.25
C PHE A 24 -1.28 -3.04 -3.98
N LYS A 25 -1.28 -2.97 -5.32
CA LYS A 25 -0.18 -3.46 -6.14
C LYS A 25 0.11 -2.52 -7.28
N VAL A 26 1.39 -2.27 -7.56
CA VAL A 26 1.87 -1.45 -8.67
C VAL A 26 2.01 -2.32 -9.92
N PHE A 27 1.61 -1.79 -11.08
CA PHE A 27 1.82 -2.43 -12.38
C PHE A 27 3.27 -2.29 -12.86
N GLU A 28 3.64 -3.10 -13.87
CA GLU A 28 4.91 -2.97 -14.60
C GLU A 28 6.17 -3.09 -13.72
N ARG A 29 6.03 -3.74 -12.55
CA ARG A 29 7.11 -4.04 -11.63
C ARG A 29 7.08 -5.52 -11.29
N GLU A 30 8.24 -6.15 -11.33
CA GLU A 30 8.36 -7.56 -10.97
C GLU A 30 8.56 -7.71 -9.47
N TYR A 31 7.65 -8.46 -8.84
CA TYR A 31 7.84 -8.98 -7.51
C TYR A 31 9.19 -9.71 -7.38
N SER A 32 9.90 -9.47 -6.29
CA SER A 32 11.11 -10.21 -5.93
C SER A 32 11.00 -10.93 -4.59
N ARG A 33 10.50 -10.26 -3.55
CA ARG A 33 10.40 -10.82 -2.19
C ARG A 33 9.36 -10.08 -1.37
N SER A 34 8.88 -10.72 -0.31
CA SER A 34 7.98 -10.11 0.67
C SER A 34 8.67 -9.89 2.01
N MET A 35 8.16 -8.96 2.79
CA MET A 35 8.54 -8.72 4.17
C MET A 35 7.28 -8.57 5.01
N GLU A 36 7.15 -9.43 6.01
CA GLU A 36 6.03 -9.39 6.95
C GLU A 36 6.38 -8.49 8.14
N ILE A 37 5.46 -7.59 8.47
CA ILE A 37 5.57 -6.69 9.62
C ILE A 37 4.20 -6.57 10.27
N ASN A 38 4.06 -7.14 11.48
CA ASN A 38 2.79 -7.21 12.20
C ASN A 38 1.69 -7.82 11.31
N ASN A 39 0.62 -7.06 11.06
CA ASN A 39 -0.52 -7.46 10.24
C ASN A 39 -0.39 -6.97 8.78
N ILE A 40 0.83 -6.70 8.31
CA ILE A 40 1.07 -6.16 6.97
C ILE A 40 2.16 -6.97 6.28
N VAL A 41 1.97 -7.23 4.98
CA VAL A 41 3.00 -7.80 4.10
C VAL A 41 3.38 -6.74 3.06
N LEU A 42 4.67 -6.45 2.95
CA LEU A 42 5.22 -5.53 1.95
C LEU A 42 5.92 -6.33 0.85
N ASP A 43 5.55 -6.08 -0.39
CA ASP A 43 6.15 -6.72 -1.55
C ASP A 43 7.20 -5.78 -2.16
N LEU A 44 8.42 -6.29 -2.34
CA LEU A 44 9.54 -5.56 -2.90
C LEU A 44 9.95 -6.10 -4.27
N ASP A 45 10.35 -5.21 -5.17
CA ASP A 45 10.98 -5.58 -6.44
C ASP A 45 12.49 -5.85 -6.29
N LYS A 46 13.14 -6.24 -7.40
CA LYS A 46 14.59 -6.50 -7.46
C LYS A 46 15.44 -5.28 -7.12
N GLU A 47 14.87 -4.09 -7.21
CA GLU A 47 15.50 -2.82 -6.89
C GLU A 47 15.20 -2.37 -5.45
N ASN A 48 14.47 -3.14 -4.66
CA ASN A 48 14.01 -2.79 -3.30
C ASN A 48 13.03 -1.61 -3.23
N PHE A 49 12.28 -1.32 -4.30
CA PHE A 49 11.07 -0.51 -4.14
C PHE A 49 9.96 -1.36 -3.55
N ILE A 50 9.16 -0.78 -2.67
CA ILE A 50 7.92 -1.39 -2.21
C ILE A 50 6.89 -1.22 -3.34
N VAL A 51 6.51 -2.33 -3.97
CA VAL A 51 5.64 -2.40 -5.15
C VAL A 51 4.28 -3.02 -4.84
N GLY A 52 4.09 -3.49 -3.61
CA GLY A 52 2.79 -3.91 -3.12
C GLY A 52 2.72 -3.89 -1.61
N ILE A 53 1.50 -3.86 -1.10
CA ILE A 53 1.18 -3.98 0.32
C ILE A 53 -0.07 -4.83 0.47
N GLN A 54 -0.08 -5.72 1.46
CA GLN A 54 -1.24 -6.50 1.87
C GLN A 54 -1.50 -6.20 3.35
N ILE A 55 -2.70 -5.75 3.68
CA ILE A 55 -3.16 -5.55 5.05
C ILE A 55 -3.98 -6.77 5.45
N LEU A 56 -3.47 -7.55 6.40
CA LEU A 56 -4.17 -8.66 7.02
C LEU A 56 -5.16 -8.13 8.06
N GLU A 57 -6.25 -8.86 8.27
CA GLU A 57 -7.34 -8.46 9.18
C GLU A 57 -7.80 -7.02 8.87
N ALA A 58 -7.88 -6.69 7.57
CA ALA A 58 -8.03 -5.31 7.09
C ALA A 58 -9.27 -4.63 7.68
N SER A 59 -10.35 -5.38 7.88
CA SER A 59 -11.58 -4.84 8.46
C SER A 59 -11.40 -4.37 9.90
N GLU A 60 -10.62 -5.10 10.69
CA GLU A 60 -10.26 -4.74 12.05
C GLU A 60 -9.25 -3.59 12.06
N PHE A 61 -8.17 -3.73 11.30
CA PHE A 61 -7.10 -2.72 11.22
C PHE A 61 -7.62 -1.33 10.79
N LEU A 62 -8.55 -1.29 9.84
CA LEU A 62 -9.10 -0.04 9.30
C LEU A 62 -10.39 0.40 9.99
N ASN A 63 -10.85 -0.35 10.99
CA ASN A 63 -12.15 -0.20 11.66
C ASN A 63 -13.27 0.04 10.63
N THR A 64 -13.40 -0.88 9.68
CA THR A 64 -14.28 -0.79 8.52
C THR A 64 -14.85 -2.16 8.21
N SER A 65 -16.17 -2.28 8.03
CA SER A 65 -16.75 -3.59 7.72
C SER A 65 -16.21 -4.16 6.41
N LYS A 66 -16.02 -5.49 6.35
CA LYS A 66 -15.58 -6.21 5.14
C LYS A 66 -16.36 -5.82 3.88
N SER A 67 -17.68 -5.62 4.03
CA SER A 67 -18.56 -5.20 2.93
C SER A 67 -18.16 -3.88 2.28
N ASN A 68 -17.61 -2.95 3.06
CA ASN A 68 -17.22 -1.62 2.59
C ASN A 68 -15.82 -1.63 1.96
N LEU A 69 -15.03 -2.67 2.20
CA LEU A 69 -13.71 -2.88 1.58
C LEU A 69 -13.78 -3.56 0.21
N LEU A 70 -14.91 -4.20 -0.13
CA LEU A 70 -15.16 -4.82 -1.45
C LEU A 70 -15.09 -3.83 -2.62
N LYS A 71 -15.25 -2.52 -2.35
CA LYS A 71 -15.23 -1.48 -3.38
C LYS A 71 -14.43 -0.28 -2.89
N VAL A 72 -13.27 -0.09 -3.50
CA VAL A 72 -12.37 1.04 -3.25
C VAL A 72 -12.31 1.91 -4.52
N PRO A 73 -13.28 2.82 -4.74
CA PRO A 73 -13.43 3.56 -6.00
C PRO A 73 -12.33 4.57 -6.29
N LYS A 74 -11.57 5.01 -5.29
CA LYS A 74 -10.41 5.89 -5.44
C LYS A 74 -9.37 5.49 -4.43
N TRP A 75 -8.11 5.52 -4.86
CA TRP A 75 -6.99 5.27 -3.97
C TRP A 75 -5.67 5.83 -4.51
N ALA A 76 -4.77 6.08 -3.59
CA ALA A 76 -3.36 6.32 -3.78
C ALA A 76 -2.57 5.59 -2.68
N PHE A 77 -1.38 5.17 -3.04
CA PHE A 77 -0.42 4.47 -2.20
C PHE A 77 0.93 5.11 -2.41
N GLN A 78 1.54 5.57 -1.33
CA GLN A 78 2.92 6.00 -1.33
C GLN A 78 3.69 5.16 -0.33
N ALA A 79 4.81 4.59 -0.77
CA ALA A 79 5.73 3.89 0.11
C ALA A 79 7.10 4.51 0.01
N SER A 80 7.78 4.63 1.13
CA SER A 80 9.16 5.09 1.17
C SER A 80 9.97 4.29 2.17
N ILE A 81 11.25 4.18 1.86
CA ILE A 81 12.30 3.67 2.74
C ILE A 81 13.25 4.83 2.91
N ASN A 82 13.42 5.34 4.12
CA ASN A 82 14.30 6.46 4.42
C ASN A 82 14.99 6.24 5.77
N GLU A 83 16.32 6.32 5.79
CA GLU A 83 17.10 6.31 7.05
C GLU A 83 16.82 5.07 7.94
N GLY A 84 16.51 3.94 7.30
CA GLY A 84 16.20 2.70 8.02
C GLY A 84 14.76 2.62 8.51
N GLU A 85 13.87 3.51 8.09
CA GLU A 85 12.43 3.47 8.37
C GLU A 85 11.64 3.27 7.08
N ILE A 86 10.60 2.44 7.16
CA ILE A 86 9.56 2.32 6.14
C ILE A 86 8.40 3.19 6.55
N GLU A 87 7.94 4.00 5.61
CA GLU A 87 6.69 4.73 5.71
C GLU A 87 5.79 4.34 4.54
N VAL A 88 4.58 3.88 4.84
CA VAL A 88 3.52 3.66 3.86
C VAL A 88 2.35 4.58 4.18
N ARG A 89 1.97 5.40 3.21
CA ARG A 89 0.77 6.25 3.23
C ARG A 89 -0.23 5.67 2.26
N LEU A 90 -1.42 5.37 2.76
CA LEU A 90 -2.55 5.00 1.94
C LEU A 90 -3.56 6.13 2.00
N GLU A 91 -4.16 6.43 0.87
CA GLU A 91 -5.30 7.33 0.77
C GLU A 91 -6.33 6.60 -0.06
N PHE A 92 -7.52 6.31 0.47
CA PHE A 92 -8.54 5.64 -0.31
C PHE A 92 -9.95 5.97 0.15
N GLN A 93 -10.91 5.75 -0.73
CA GLN A 93 -12.33 5.98 -0.46
C GLN A 93 -13.07 4.66 -0.31
N ILE A 94 -14.04 4.64 0.59
CA ILE A 94 -15.01 3.55 0.75
C ILE A 94 -16.43 4.10 0.67
N LEU A 95 -17.37 3.26 0.22
CA LEU A 95 -18.78 3.63 0.16
C LEU A 95 -19.53 3.13 1.41
N VAL A 96 -20.03 4.04 2.24
CA VAL A 96 -20.81 3.71 3.44
C VAL A 96 -22.16 4.40 3.36
N ARG A 97 -23.25 3.62 3.25
CA ARG A 97 -24.63 4.15 3.17
C ARG A 97 -24.77 5.26 2.11
N ASN A 98 -24.25 5.02 0.90
CA ASN A 98 -24.22 5.95 -0.23
C ASN A 98 -23.38 7.23 -0.03
N LYS A 99 -22.52 7.28 0.99
CA LYS A 99 -21.56 8.36 1.20
C LYS A 99 -20.14 7.84 1.00
N LEU A 100 -19.34 8.58 0.26
CA LEU A 100 -17.91 8.32 0.15
C LEU A 100 -17.23 8.80 1.45
N ILE A 101 -16.47 7.92 2.08
CA ILE A 101 -15.68 8.22 3.27
C ILE A 101 -14.21 7.99 2.91
N GLU A 102 -13.37 8.96 3.27
CA GLU A 102 -11.91 8.89 3.06
C GLU A 102 -11.23 8.18 4.23
N LYS A 103 -10.21 7.39 3.89
CA LYS A 103 -9.37 6.62 4.81
C LYS A 103 -7.91 6.89 4.46
N ASN A 104 -7.16 7.43 5.42
CA ASN A 104 -5.79 7.89 5.21
C ASN A 104 -4.80 7.30 6.25
N PRO A 105 -4.67 5.96 6.39
CA PRO A 105 -3.77 5.38 7.38
C PRO A 105 -2.30 5.61 7.00
N ILE A 106 -1.48 5.88 8.00
CA ILE A 106 -0.03 5.96 7.89
C ILE A 106 0.57 4.80 8.69
N ILE A 107 1.39 4.00 8.03
CA ILE A 107 2.10 2.88 8.64
C ILE A 107 3.58 3.25 8.67
N MET A 108 4.18 3.25 9.86
CA MET A 108 5.61 3.49 10.05
C MET A 108 6.24 2.30 10.75
N GLN A 109 7.35 1.79 10.21
CA GLN A 109 8.03 0.62 10.75
C GLN A 109 9.55 0.74 10.60
N PRO A 110 10.33 0.41 11.64
CA PRO A 110 11.79 0.32 11.51
C PRO A 110 12.16 -0.88 10.62
N THR A 111 13.22 -0.74 9.85
CA THR A 111 13.78 -1.81 9.02
C THR A 111 14.84 -2.59 9.78
N MET A 112 14.76 -3.92 9.73
CA MET A 112 15.84 -4.79 10.20
C MET A 112 16.91 -4.93 9.10
N GLY A 113 17.68 -3.86 8.84
CA GLY A 113 18.85 -3.91 7.93
C GLY A 113 19.03 -2.71 7.01
N TYR A 114 20.03 -2.79 6.13
CA TYR A 114 20.36 -1.72 5.17
C TYR A 114 19.50 -1.85 3.91
N LEU A 115 18.29 -1.28 3.92
CA LEU A 115 17.53 -1.06 2.70
C LEU A 115 17.88 0.32 2.11
N PRO A 116 18.15 0.41 0.79
CA PRO A 116 18.49 1.69 0.18
C PRO A 116 17.28 2.63 0.15
N ASN A 117 17.55 3.92 0.36
CA ASN A 117 16.49 4.93 0.36
C ASN A 117 15.72 4.92 -0.98
N SER A 118 14.40 4.89 -0.89
CA SER A 118 13.51 4.87 -2.05
C SER A 118 12.14 5.44 -1.72
N THR A 119 11.40 5.87 -2.73
CA THR A 119 10.03 6.34 -2.65
C THR A 119 9.31 5.91 -3.91
N LEU A 120 8.14 5.31 -3.74
CA LEU A 120 7.22 4.96 -4.80
C LEU A 120 5.88 5.64 -4.48
N THR A 121 5.31 6.34 -5.45
CA THR A 121 3.95 6.85 -5.41
C THR A 121 3.14 6.16 -6.51
N CYS A 122 1.97 5.65 -6.17
CA CYS A 122 1.07 4.97 -7.08
C CYS A 122 -0.35 5.47 -6.84
N GLU A 123 -1.08 5.72 -7.91
CA GLU A 123 -2.48 6.15 -7.84
C GLU A 123 -3.30 5.40 -8.88
N MET A 124 -4.62 5.45 -8.73
CA MET A 124 -5.53 4.93 -9.74
C MET A 124 -5.22 5.58 -11.10
N GLY A 125 -4.86 4.77 -12.09
CA GLY A 125 -4.61 5.26 -13.44
C GLY A 125 -5.87 5.93 -13.99
N SER A 126 -5.72 7.17 -14.48
CA SER A 126 -6.71 7.78 -15.37
C SER A 126 -6.82 6.93 -16.63
N SER A 127 -7.91 6.17 -16.74
CA SER A 127 -8.35 5.64 -18.02
C SER A 127 -9.01 6.82 -18.75
N PHE A 128 -8.35 7.33 -19.79
CA PHE A 128 -8.93 8.27 -20.75
C PHE A 128 -9.81 7.51 -21.74
#